data_AF-A0A3Q2D5D5-F1
#
_entry.id   AF-A0A3Q2D5D5-F1
#
_cell.length_a   1.000
_cell.length_b   1.000
_cell.length_c   1.000
_cell.angle_alpha   90.00
_cell.angle_beta   90.00
_cell.angle_gamma   90.00
#
_symmetry.space_group_name_H-M   'P 1'
#
loop_
_entity.id
_entity.type
_entity.pdbx_description
1 polymer ?
#
loop_
_entity_poly.entity_id
_entity_poly.type
_entity_poly.pdbx_seq_one_letter_code
_entity_poly.pdbx_strand_id
1 'polypeptide(L)'
;MSDSDVSSSLPSQIETCAQTSVSLLTGQPTPPTTPEPVSARPSPRKIGREKGKKAVDRLSVEYRQRRERNNIAVRKSRDKAKKRNLEMQQKMIELSNENDKLHKTIEQLTRELTGLREFFKQMPNASSFIPVTGTDDCALRTY
;
A
#
# COMPACT_ATOMS: atom_id res chain seq x y z
N MET A 1 40.33 -5.83 4.42
CA MET A 1 39.57 -4.57 4.41
C MET A 1 38.11 -4.96 4.36
N SER A 2 37.36 -4.60 5.41
CA SER A 2 35.95 -4.90 5.55
C SER A 2 35.18 -3.69 5.04
N ASP A 3 34.31 -3.88 4.05
CA ASP A 3 33.28 -2.88 3.73
C ASP A 3 31.92 -3.55 3.85
N SER A 4 31.28 -3.12 4.93
CA SER A 4 30.00 -3.47 5.51
C SER A 4 28.83 -3.54 4.52
N ASP A 5 28.09 -4.65 4.61
CA ASP A 5 26.72 -4.76 4.12
C ASP A 5 25.84 -3.66 4.73
N VAL A 6 25.28 -2.81 3.87
CA VAL A 6 24.25 -1.83 4.24
C VAL A 6 22.91 -2.54 4.44
N SER A 7 22.81 -3.27 5.56
CA SER A 7 21.54 -3.86 5.99
C SER A 7 20.65 -2.74 6.54
N SER A 8 19.90 -2.08 5.67
CA SER A 8 18.90 -1.08 6.05
C SER A 8 17.68 -1.80 6.63
N SER A 9 17.69 -2.03 7.94
CA SER A 9 16.57 -2.69 8.62
C SER A 9 15.32 -1.81 8.51
N LEU A 10 14.17 -2.43 8.23
CA LEU A 10 12.86 -1.78 8.12
C LEU A 10 12.54 -0.75 9.23
N PRO A 11 12.91 -0.98 10.52
CA PRO A 11 12.75 0.01 11.57
C PRO A 11 13.44 1.35 11.28
N SER A 12 14.66 1.33 10.74
CA SER A 12 15.42 2.54 10.38
C SER A 12 14.77 3.34 9.26
N GLN A 13 14.08 2.67 8.33
CA GLN A 13 13.34 3.31 7.23
C GLN A 13 12.06 3.99 7.74
N ILE A 14 11.39 3.38 8.72
CA ILE A 14 10.18 3.94 9.37
C ILE A 14 10.54 5.24 10.11
N GLU A 15 11.67 5.26 10.80
CA GLU A 15 12.12 6.43 11.55
C GLU A 15 12.52 7.61 10.62
N THR A 16 13.12 7.32 9.47
CA THR A 16 13.42 8.35 8.45
C THR A 16 12.15 8.90 7.79
N CYS A 17 11.13 8.07 7.56
CA CYS A 17 9.84 8.53 7.07
C CYS A 17 9.11 9.42 8.09
N ALA A 18 9.21 9.11 9.39
CA ALA A 18 8.58 9.88 10.46
C ALA A 18 9.19 11.28 10.64
N GLN A 19 10.48 11.46 10.32
CA GLN A 19 11.18 12.75 10.40
C GLN A 19 10.90 13.68 9.22
N THR A 20 10.21 13.21 8.16
CA THR A 20 9.81 14.06 7.04
C THR A 20 8.62 14.94 7.45
N SER A 21 8.93 16.09 8.04
CA SER A 21 7.95 17.12 8.37
C SER A 21 7.32 17.70 7.10
N VAL A 22 6.02 17.44 6.89
CA VAL A 22 5.21 18.15 5.89
C VAL A 22 4.64 19.40 6.54
N SER A 23 5.25 20.55 6.28
CA SER A 23 4.63 21.84 6.61
C SER A 23 3.30 21.95 5.88
N LEU A 24 2.20 21.82 6.63
CA LEU A 24 0.84 22.04 6.15
C LEU A 24 0.59 23.55 5.99
N LEU A 25 0.99 24.09 4.84
CA LEU A 25 0.40 25.32 4.32
C LEU A 25 -0.83 24.94 3.49
N THR A 26 -1.97 25.43 3.94
CA THR A 26 -3.27 25.34 3.30
C THR A 26 -3.19 25.80 1.84
N GLY A 27 -3.40 24.88 0.90
CA GLY A 27 -3.69 25.20 -0.49
C GLY A 27 -2.71 24.59 -1.49
N GLN A 28 -3.27 23.73 -2.35
CA GLN A 28 -2.77 23.31 -3.66
C GLN A 28 -1.91 22.02 -3.72
N PRO A 29 -2.39 20.94 -4.39
CA PRO A 29 -1.57 19.77 -4.67
C PRO A 29 -0.83 19.99 -6.00
N THR A 30 0.44 20.36 -5.93
CA THR A 30 1.39 20.10 -7.01
C THR A 30 2.18 18.83 -6.67
N PRO A 31 2.26 17.83 -7.57
CA PRO A 31 3.05 16.63 -7.32
C PRO A 31 4.57 16.96 -7.36
N PRO A 32 5.38 16.34 -6.50
CA PRO A 32 6.84 16.52 -6.50
C PRO A 32 7.49 15.87 -7.72
N THR A 33 8.53 16.53 -8.23
CA THR A 33 9.41 16.11 -9.33
C THR A 33 10.03 14.73 -9.06
N THR A 34 9.75 13.76 -9.93
CA THR A 34 10.44 12.47 -9.98
C THR A 34 11.73 12.59 -10.80
N PRO A 35 12.86 12.00 -10.37
CA PRO A 35 14.10 11.97 -11.17
C PRO A 35 13.95 10.99 -12.36
N GLU A 36 14.38 11.43 -13.55
CA GLU A 36 14.24 10.68 -14.81
C GLU A 36 15.18 9.45 -14.90
N PRO A 37 14.74 8.32 -15.51
CA PRO A 37 15.65 7.32 -16.05
C PRO A 37 15.89 7.56 -17.55
N VAL A 38 17.18 7.60 -17.91
CA VAL A 38 17.67 7.60 -19.29
C VAL A 38 17.38 6.27 -19.98
N SER A 39 16.59 6.26 -21.06
CA SER A 39 16.69 5.20 -22.07
C SER A 39 16.06 5.57 -23.41
N ALA A 40 16.85 5.37 -24.47
CA ALA A 40 16.62 5.80 -25.83
C ALA A 40 15.50 5.03 -26.54
N ARG A 41 14.62 5.77 -27.25
CA ARG A 41 14.00 5.30 -28.49
C ARG A 41 13.48 6.48 -29.33
N PRO A 42 13.85 6.62 -30.62
CA PRO A 42 13.25 7.63 -31.48
C PRO A 42 11.92 7.07 -31.99
N SER A 43 10.81 7.55 -31.43
CA SER A 43 9.49 7.37 -32.05
C SER A 43 9.20 8.65 -32.86
N PRO A 44 8.73 8.56 -34.13
CA PRO A 44 8.50 9.72 -34.96
C PRO A 44 7.26 10.46 -34.46
N ARG A 45 7.45 11.31 -33.43
CA ARG A 45 6.45 12.29 -33.03
C ARG A 45 6.35 13.30 -34.15
N LYS A 46 5.24 13.20 -34.88
CA LYS A 46 4.72 14.21 -35.80
C LYS A 46 5.13 15.61 -35.33
N ILE A 47 5.90 16.26 -36.20
CA ILE A 47 6.20 17.68 -36.24
C ILE A 47 4.98 18.50 -35.77
N GLY A 48 5.18 19.32 -34.74
CA GLY A 48 4.11 20.20 -34.26
C GLY A 48 4.30 20.78 -32.86
N ARG A 49 5.53 20.99 -32.39
CA ARG A 49 5.81 21.80 -31.20
C ARG A 49 6.70 22.99 -31.55
N GLU A 50 6.23 23.76 -32.52
CA GLU A 50 6.63 25.14 -32.68
C GLU A 50 5.45 25.90 -33.27
N LYS A 51 4.46 26.20 -32.43
CA LYS A 51 3.56 27.30 -32.71
C LYS A 51 3.53 28.11 -31.44
N GLY A 52 4.28 29.22 -31.48
CA GLY A 52 4.12 30.33 -30.57
C GLY A 52 2.65 30.64 -30.36
N LYS A 53 2.34 31.28 -29.23
CA LYS A 53 1.02 31.65 -28.75
C LYS A 53 0.15 32.25 -29.87
N LYS A 54 -0.46 31.41 -30.72
CA LYS A 54 -1.46 31.84 -31.69
C LYS A 54 -2.67 32.14 -30.84
N ALA A 55 -3.06 33.41 -30.79
CA ALA A 55 -4.30 33.82 -30.16
C ALA A 55 -5.40 32.91 -30.70
N VAL A 56 -5.90 32.02 -29.85
CA VAL A 56 -6.94 31.09 -30.22
C VAL A 56 -8.23 31.91 -30.27
N ASP A 57 -8.84 31.98 -31.45
CA ASP A 57 -10.15 32.60 -31.59
C ASP A 57 -11.17 31.83 -30.73
N ARG A 58 -11.67 32.50 -29.69
CA ARG A 58 -12.58 31.93 -28.70
C ARG A 58 -13.97 31.66 -29.26
N LEU A 59 -14.34 32.31 -30.37
CA LEU A 59 -15.68 32.18 -30.98
C LEU A 59 -15.71 31.10 -32.07
N SER A 60 -14.54 30.69 -32.56
CA SER A 60 -14.39 29.60 -33.53
C SER A 60 -15.10 28.33 -33.07
N VAL A 61 -15.80 27.70 -34.01
CA VAL A 61 -16.52 26.43 -33.81
C VAL A 61 -15.58 25.34 -33.32
N GLU A 62 -14.35 25.28 -33.85
CA GLU A 62 -13.34 24.30 -33.43
C GLU A 62 -12.94 24.47 -31.97
N TYR A 63 -12.78 25.72 -31.51
CA TYR A 63 -12.47 26.02 -30.11
C TYR A 63 -13.60 25.55 -29.20
N ARG A 64 -14.85 25.89 -29.54
CA ARG A 64 -16.03 25.47 -28.78
C ARG A 64 -16.13 23.95 -28.67
N GLN A 65 -15.97 23.22 -29.77
CA GLN A 65 -15.97 21.75 -29.75
C GLN A 65 -14.84 21.16 -28.88
N ARG A 66 -13.64 21.75 -28.93
CA ARG A 66 -12.52 21.31 -28.08
C ARG A 66 -12.81 21.54 -26.60
N ARG A 67 -13.38 22.69 -26.25
CA ARG A 67 -13.79 23.00 -24.88
C ARG A 67 -14.89 22.07 -24.39
N GLU A 68 -15.89 21.77 -25.22
CA GLU A 68 -16.95 20.85 -24.85
C GLU A 68 -16.41 19.45 -24.56
N ARG A 69 -15.55 18.92 -25.44
CA ARG A 69 -14.85 17.64 -25.20
C ARG A 69 -14.04 17.65 -23.90
N ASN A 70 -13.32 18.75 -23.63
CA ASN A 70 -12.55 18.88 -22.40
C ASN A 70 -13.46 18.94 -21.16
N ASN A 71 -14.57 19.68 -21.20
CA ASN A 71 -15.53 19.74 -20.11
C ASN A 71 -16.10 18.36 -19.77
N ILE A 72 -16.43 17.56 -20.80
CA ILE A 72 -16.85 16.16 -20.62
C ILE A 72 -15.73 15.33 -19.97
N ALA A 73 -14.50 15.43 -20.47
CA ALA A 73 -13.36 14.69 -19.92
C ALA A 73 -13.06 15.06 -18.46
N VAL A 74 -13.17 16.35 -18.11
CA VAL A 74 -13.00 16.84 -16.74
C VAL A 74 -14.08 16.27 -15.84
N ARG A 75 -15.35 16.35 -16.23
CA ARG A 75 -16.46 15.73 -15.47
C ARG A 75 -16.19 14.25 -15.22
N LYS A 76 -15.89 13.49 -16.28
CA LYS A 76 -15.55 12.06 -16.20
C LYS A 76 -14.36 11.78 -15.28
N SER A 77 -13.30 12.59 -15.35
CA SER A 77 -12.11 12.44 -14.49
C SER A 77 -12.46 12.68 -13.02
N ARG A 78 -13.25 13.73 -12.72
CA ARG A 78 -13.71 14.04 -11.37
C ARG A 78 -14.58 12.93 -10.80
N ASP A 79 -15.53 12.41 -11.58
CA ASP A 79 -16.41 11.34 -11.11
C ASP A 79 -15.64 10.04 -10.90
N LYS A 80 -14.66 9.73 -11.75
CA LYS A 80 -13.76 8.59 -11.54
C LYS A 80 -12.93 8.74 -10.26
N ALA A 81 -12.44 9.94 -9.96
CA ALA A 81 -11.71 10.21 -8.72
C ALA A 81 -12.61 10.05 -7.47
N LYS A 82 -13.83 10.61 -7.52
CA LYS A 82 -14.83 10.43 -6.46
C LYS A 82 -15.16 8.95 -6.23
N LYS A 83 -15.39 8.19 -7.31
CA LYS A 83 -15.67 6.75 -7.23
C LYS A 83 -14.51 6.00 -6.58
N ARG A 84 -13.26 6.27 -6.98
CA ARG A 84 -12.08 5.67 -6.34
C ARG A 84 -11.99 5.98 -4.85
N ASN A 85 -12.29 7.21 -4.45
CA ASN A 85 -12.25 7.58 -3.03
C ASN A 85 -13.34 6.83 -2.23
N LEU A 86 -14.53 6.68 -2.79
CA LEU A 86 -15.60 5.91 -2.16
C LEU A 86 -15.27 4.42 -2.08
N GLU A 87 -14.77 3.83 -3.16
CA GLU A 87 -14.31 2.44 -3.19
C GLU A 87 -13.21 2.18 -2.16
N MET A 88 -12.28 3.12 -1.99
CA MET A 88 -11.24 3.05 -0.96
C MET A 88 -11.81 3.07 0.46
N GLN A 89 -12.76 3.98 0.74
CA GLN A 89 -13.43 4.03 2.05
C GLN A 89 -14.20 2.73 2.33
N GLN A 90 -14.90 2.21 1.33
CA GLN A 90 -15.61 0.94 1.44
C GLN A 90 -14.64 -0.20 1.73
N LYS A 91 -13.51 -0.27 1.01
CA LYS A 91 -12.49 -1.31 1.24
C LYS A 91 -11.88 -1.23 2.63
N MET A 92 -11.67 -0.03 3.17
CA MET A 92 -11.20 0.17 4.54
C MET A 92 -12.16 -0.44 5.56
N ILE A 93 -13.47 -0.22 5.38
CA ILE A 93 -14.51 -0.79 6.26
C ILE A 93 -14.54 -2.32 6.13
N GLU A 94 -14.49 -2.85 4.92
CA GLU A 94 -14.45 -4.30 4.68
C GLU A 94 -13.25 -4.96 5.36
N LEU A 95 -12.06 -4.39 5.19
CA LEU A 95 -10.84 -4.90 5.81
C LEU A 95 -10.89 -4.79 7.33
N SER A 96 -11.43 -3.70 7.88
CA SER A 96 -11.63 -3.56 9.33
C SER A 96 -12.54 -4.66 9.88
N ASN A 97 -13.67 -4.91 9.22
CA ASN A 97 -14.60 -5.95 9.63
C ASN A 97 -13.99 -7.36 9.53
N GLU A 98 -13.20 -7.62 8.50
CA GLU A 98 -12.49 -8.89 8.33
C GLU A 98 -11.40 -9.06 9.40
N ASN A 99 -10.65 -7.99 9.70
CA ASN A 99 -9.64 -7.99 10.76
C ASN A 99 -10.27 -8.30 12.13
N ASP A 100 -11.39 -7.66 12.47
CA ASP A 100 -12.12 -7.93 13.71
C ASP A 100 -12.60 -9.37 13.81
N LYS A 101 -13.07 -9.96 12.70
CA LYS A 101 -13.46 -11.38 12.65
C LYS A 101 -12.25 -12.29 12.89
N LEU A 102 -11.11 -12.01 12.25
CA LEU A 102 -9.89 -12.79 12.45
C LEU A 102 -9.42 -12.70 13.91
N HIS A 103 -9.43 -11.52 14.52
CA HIS A 103 -9.10 -11.36 15.93
C HIS A 103 -10.02 -12.19 16.84
N LYS A 104 -11.33 -12.20 16.60
CA LYS A 104 -12.27 -13.05 17.35
C LYS A 104 -11.97 -14.54 17.20
N THR A 105 -11.66 -14.99 15.98
CA THR A 105 -11.27 -16.39 15.73
C THR A 105 -9.98 -16.75 16.46
N ILE A 106 -8.96 -15.88 16.40
CA ILE A 106 -7.69 -16.08 17.12
C ILE A 106 -7.94 -16.18 18.62
N GLU A 107 -8.74 -15.26 19.16
CA GLU A 107 -9.06 -15.22 20.59
C GLU A 107 -9.84 -16.48 21.02
N GLN A 108 -10.79 -16.93 20.20
CA GLN A 108 -11.51 -18.19 20.44
C GLN A 108 -10.56 -19.39 20.48
N LEU A 109 -9.73 -19.57 19.45
CA LEU A 109 -8.78 -20.69 19.38
C LEU A 109 -7.77 -20.63 20.52
N THR A 110 -7.34 -19.43 20.91
CA THR A 110 -6.44 -19.22 22.05
C THR A 110 -7.09 -19.65 23.36
N ARG A 111 -8.37 -19.33 23.58
CA ARG A 111 -9.14 -19.81 24.74
C ARG A 111 -9.28 -21.33 24.74
N GLU A 112 -9.63 -21.94 23.60
CA GLU A 112 -9.78 -23.39 23.48
C GLU A 112 -8.46 -24.11 23.78
N LEU A 113 -7.34 -23.66 23.21
CA LEU A 113 -6.01 -24.23 23.48
C LEU A 113 -5.60 -24.05 24.94
N THR A 114 -5.92 -22.91 25.55
CA THR A 114 -5.62 -22.67 26.98
C THR A 114 -6.45 -23.60 27.86
N GLY A 115 -7.75 -23.73 27.59
CA GLY A 115 -8.63 -24.66 28.31
C GLY A 115 -8.18 -26.11 28.19
N LEU A 116 -7.77 -26.55 26.99
CA LEU A 116 -7.19 -27.89 26.80
C LEU A 116 -5.89 -28.08 27.60
N ARG A 117 -4.99 -27.10 27.58
CA ARG A 117 -3.74 -27.15 28.37
C ARG A 117 -4.02 -27.23 29.88
N GLU A 118 -4.99 -26.48 30.38
CA GLU A 118 -5.41 -26.53 31.78
C GLU A 118 -6.05 -27.87 32.13
N PHE A 119 -6.88 -28.41 31.24
CA PHE A 119 -7.48 -29.74 31.42
C PHE A 119 -6.43 -30.85 31.53
N PHE A 120 -5.43 -30.86 30.65
CA PHE A 120 -4.33 -31.83 30.72
C PHE A 120 -3.47 -31.67 31.98
N LYS A 121 -3.29 -30.43 32.48
CA LYS A 121 -2.56 -30.18 33.74
C LYS A 121 -3.30 -30.66 34.98
N GLN A 122 -4.64 -30.63 34.96
CA GLN A 122 -5.47 -31.01 36.10
C GLN A 122 -5.75 -32.52 36.19
N MET A 123 -5.50 -33.28 35.12
CA MET A 123 -5.62 -34.74 35.18
C MET A 123 -4.49 -35.35 36.04
N PRO A 124 -4.81 -36.06 37.14
CA PRO A 124 -3.82 -36.89 37.81
C PRO A 124 -3.45 -37.99 36.83
N ASN A 125 -2.15 -38.13 36.52
CA ASN A 125 -1.54 -39.13 35.61
C ASN A 125 -1.28 -38.69 34.15
N ALA A 126 -1.21 -37.39 33.83
CA ALA A 126 -0.73 -36.94 32.50
C ALA A 126 0.70 -37.40 32.17
N SER A 127 1.48 -37.82 33.17
CA SER A 127 2.80 -38.45 33.03
C SER A 127 2.76 -39.91 32.53
N SER A 128 1.60 -40.58 32.55
CA SER A 128 1.49 -42.00 32.18
C SER A 128 1.30 -42.24 30.68
N PHE A 129 0.96 -41.21 29.90
CA PHE A 129 0.63 -41.33 28.47
C PHE A 129 1.68 -40.75 27.52
N ILE A 130 2.72 -40.09 28.02
CA ILE A 130 3.86 -39.65 27.19
C ILE A 130 5.02 -40.60 27.47
N PRO A 131 5.34 -41.56 26.58
CA PRO A 131 6.62 -42.22 26.67
C PRO A 131 7.68 -41.16 26.43
N VAL A 132 8.49 -40.90 27.45
CA VAL A 132 9.71 -40.11 27.34
C VAL A 132 10.66 -40.90 26.44
N THR A 133 10.54 -40.73 25.13
CA THR A 133 11.63 -41.04 24.20
C THR A 133 12.49 -39.79 24.13
N GLY A 134 13.63 -39.86 24.81
CA GLY A 134 14.61 -38.80 24.82
C GLY A 134 15.35 -38.63 23.49
N THR A 135 16.30 -37.69 23.59
CA THR A 135 17.47 -37.45 22.74
C THR A 135 17.24 -36.84 21.36
N ASP A 136 17.56 -35.54 21.33
CA ASP A 136 18.49 -34.87 20.42
C ASP A 136 18.09 -34.55 18.96
N ASP A 137 18.55 -33.36 18.57
CA ASP A 137 18.79 -32.89 17.21
C ASP A 137 17.62 -32.34 16.38
N CYS A 138 17.45 -31.01 16.42
CA CYS A 138 17.00 -30.26 15.25
C CYS A 138 17.53 -28.83 15.32
N ALA A 139 18.85 -28.69 15.26
CA ALA A 139 19.46 -27.49 14.72
C ALA A 139 19.34 -27.56 13.20
N LEU A 140 18.19 -27.23 12.61
CA LEU A 140 18.05 -26.87 11.19
C LEU A 140 16.61 -26.44 10.86
N ARG A 141 16.38 -25.12 10.88
CA ARG A 141 15.59 -24.35 9.89
C ARG A 141 15.04 -23.09 10.53
N THR A 142 15.61 -21.95 10.19
CA THR A 142 14.78 -20.90 9.58
C THR A 142 15.66 -20.11 8.62
N TYR A 143 15.24 -20.16 7.35
CA TYR A 143 15.52 -19.16 6.32
C TYR A 143 14.88 -17.83 6.71
#